data_AF-A0A372NQ60-F1
#
_entry.id   AF-A0A372NQ60-F1
#
_cell.length_a   1.000
_cell.length_b   1.000
_cell.length_c   1.000
_cell.angle_alpha   90.00
_cell.angle_beta   90.00
_cell.angle_gamma   90.00
#
_symmetry.space_group_name_H-M   'P 1'
#
loop_
_entity.id
_entity.type
_entity.pdbx_description
1 polymer ?
#
loop_
_entity_poly.entity_id
_entity_poly.type
_entity_poly.pdbx_seq_one_letter_code
_entity_poly.pdbx_strand_id
1 'polypeptide(L)'
;MITLTYPPKNSDKVVSWQVRLDRQLFKYELKEDASLAIATLQDGDKLVEGVNAIDAYLDELDTLVNGWYEDRCDKYEFDADKATPIFPSKS
;
A
#
# COMPACT_ATOMS: atom_id res chain seq x y z
N MET A 1 9.25 0.26 8.49
CA MET A 1 8.84 -1.16 8.63
C MET A 1 7.64 -1.10 9.53
N ILE A 2 6.51 -1.62 9.05
CA ILE A 2 5.23 -1.48 9.74
C ILE A 2 5.07 -2.66 10.69
N THR A 3 4.89 -2.40 11.98
CA THR A 3 4.57 -3.44 12.97
C THR A 3 3.14 -3.24 13.43
N LEU A 4 2.27 -4.20 13.14
CA LEU A 4 0.87 -4.19 13.56
C LEU A 4 0.70 -5.20 14.68
N THR A 5 0.37 -4.71 15.87
CA THR A 5 0.09 -5.53 17.04
C THR A 5 -1.41 -5.52 17.32
N TYR A 6 -2.03 -6.68 17.43
CA TYR A 6 -3.50 -6.78 17.55
C TYR A 6 -3.91 -7.78 18.62
N PRO A 7 -5.03 -7.54 19.32
CA PRO A 7 -5.63 -8.53 20.18
C PRO A 7 -6.39 -9.60 19.38
N PRO A 8 -6.57 -10.82 19.91
CA PRO A 8 -7.20 -11.94 19.20
C PRO A 8 -8.66 -11.65 18.78
N LYS A 9 -9.35 -10.71 19.44
CA LYS A 9 -10.69 -10.25 19.03
C LYS A 9 -10.71 -9.52 17.69
N ASN A 10 -9.54 -9.13 17.17
CA ASN A 10 -9.37 -8.39 15.92
C ASN A 10 -8.92 -9.27 14.76
N SER A 11 -8.84 -10.60 14.92
CA SER A 11 -8.29 -11.51 13.91
C SER A 11 -9.01 -11.43 12.56
N ASP A 12 -10.32 -11.19 12.52
CA ASP A 12 -11.07 -10.96 11.26
C ASP A 12 -10.58 -9.72 10.49
N LYS A 13 -10.21 -8.66 11.22
CA LYS A 13 -9.70 -7.41 10.63
C LYS A 13 -8.26 -7.56 10.15
N VAL A 14 -7.47 -8.38 10.82
CA VAL A 14 -6.06 -8.62 10.48
C VAL A 14 -5.90 -9.17 9.08
N VAL A 15 -6.78 -10.08 8.64
CA VAL A 15 -6.76 -10.60 7.27
C VAL A 15 -6.91 -9.47 6.25
N SER A 16 -7.81 -8.53 6.53
CA SER A 16 -8.03 -7.36 5.66
C SER A 16 -6.82 -6.42 5.66
N TRP A 17 -6.22 -6.16 6.82
CA TRP A 17 -5.02 -5.32 6.94
C TRP A 17 -3.82 -5.97 6.25
N GLN A 18 -3.65 -7.28 6.38
CA GLN A 18 -2.59 -8.04 5.73
C GLN A 18 -2.66 -7.90 4.21
N VAL A 19 -3.83 -8.13 3.62
CA VAL A 19 -4.04 -7.98 2.17
C VAL A 19 -3.69 -6.58 1.67
N ARG A 20 -3.98 -5.54 2.46
CA ARG A 20 -3.61 -4.16 2.11
C ARG A 20 -2.11 -3.94 2.20
N LEU A 21 -1.47 -4.40 3.28
CA LEU A 21 -0.03 -4.26 3.49
C LEU A 21 0.78 -5.02 2.43
N ASP A 22 0.34 -6.21 2.00
CA ASP A 22 0.95 -6.98 0.91
C ASP A 22 0.99 -6.22 -0.43
N ARG A 23 0.00 -5.35 -0.69
CA ARG A 23 -0.04 -4.53 -1.91
C ARG A 23 0.95 -3.38 -1.91
N GLN A 24 1.39 -2.93 -0.74
CA GLN A 24 2.13 -1.68 -0.62
C GLN A 24 3.66 -1.84 -0.68
N LEU A 25 4.17 -3.04 -1.01
CA LEU A 25 5.61 -3.34 -1.16
C LEU A 25 6.48 -3.08 0.09
N PHE A 26 5.91 -2.60 1.19
CA PHE A 26 6.60 -2.36 2.44
C PHE A 26 6.76 -3.66 3.25
N LYS A 27 7.90 -3.80 3.92
CA LYS A 27 8.07 -4.86 4.92
C LYS A 27 7.18 -4.58 6.13
N TYR A 28 6.34 -5.56 6.47
CA TYR A 28 5.46 -5.50 7.62
C TYR A 28 5.64 -6.72 8.53
N GLU A 29 5.21 -6.57 9.79
CA GLU A 29 5.16 -7.63 10.79
C GLU A 29 3.81 -7.59 11.50
N LEU A 30 3.19 -8.76 11.66
CA LEU A 30 1.93 -8.94 12.37
C LEU A 30 2.21 -9.67 13.69
N LYS A 31 1.80 -9.08 14.81
CA LYS A 31 1.96 -9.64 16.16
C LYS A 31 0.61 -9.74 16.84
N GLU A 32 0.21 -10.95 17.18
CA GLU A 32 -0.93 -11.15 18.07
C GLU A 32 -0.47 -10.96 19.53
N ASP A 33 -1.17 -10.11 20.27
CA ASP A 33 -0.94 -9.91 21.69
C ASP A 33 -2.27 -9.81 22.44
N ALA A 34 -2.55 -10.82 23.26
CA ALA A 34 -3.80 -10.92 24.02
C ALA A 34 -3.89 -9.93 25.19
N SER A 35 -2.78 -9.28 25.57
CA SER A 35 -2.74 -8.29 26.65
C SER A 35 -3.18 -6.91 26.16
N LEU A 36 -3.21 -6.67 24.85
CA LEU A 36 -3.63 -5.40 24.28
C LEU A 36 -5.16 -5.22 24.33
N ALA A 37 -5.59 -4.04 24.79
CA ALA A 37 -7.00 -3.68 24.76
C ALA A 37 -7.47 -3.27 23.36
N ILE A 38 -6.58 -2.72 22.54
CA ILE A 38 -6.86 -2.19 21.20
C ILE A 38 -5.72 -2.58 20.25
N ALA A 39 -6.01 -2.69 18.94
CA ALA A 39 -4.95 -2.88 17.96
C ALA A 39 -4.10 -1.61 17.82
N THR A 40 -2.82 -1.78 17.54
CA THR A 40 -1.86 -0.69 17.33
C THR A 40 -1.02 -0.97 16.09
N LEU A 41 -0.65 0.08 15.37
CA LEU A 41 0.24 0.03 14.23
C LEU A 41 1.36 1.03 14.48
N GLN A 42 2.60 0.57 14.40
CA GLN A 42 3.79 1.39 14.49
C GLN A 42 4.50 1.42 13.14
N ASP A 43 4.75 2.61 12.61
CA ASP A 43 5.57 2.82 11.43
C ASP A 43 6.63 3.89 11.72
N GLY A 44 7.85 3.44 12.02
CA GLY A 44 8.92 4.32 12.48
C GLY A 44 8.56 5.00 13.80
N ASP A 45 8.40 6.32 13.76
CA ASP A 45 8.02 7.18 14.90
C ASP A 45 6.50 7.36 15.03
N LYS A 46 5.73 6.97 13.99
CA LYS A 46 4.28 7.11 13.99
C LYS A 46 3.64 5.91 14.69
N LEU A 47 2.88 6.17 15.75
CA LEU A 47 2.01 5.21 16.41
C LEU A 47 0.55 5.51 16.07
N VAL A 48 -0.18 4.50 15.63
CA VAL A 48 -1.59 4.57 15.26
C VAL A 48 -2.34 3.56 16.11
N GLU A 49 -3.35 4.02 16.85
CA GLU A 49 -4.06 3.20 17.83
C GLU A 49 -5.55 3.08 17.49
N GLY A 50 -6.06 1.84 17.54
CA GLY A 50 -7.45 1.52 17.28
C GLY A 50 -7.74 1.20 15.81
N VAL A 51 -8.75 0.36 15.61
CA VAL A 51 -9.13 -0.21 14.31
C VAL A 51 -9.37 0.87 13.27
N ASN A 52 -10.18 1.88 13.61
CA ASN A 52 -10.56 2.92 12.66
C ASN A 52 -9.37 3.79 12.24
N ALA A 53 -8.45 4.07 13.16
CA ALA A 53 -7.25 4.85 12.86
C ALA A 53 -6.28 4.05 11.97
N ILE A 54 -6.14 2.75 12.23
CA ILE A 54 -5.36 1.83 11.39
C ILE A 54 -5.96 1.75 9.98
N ASP A 55 -7.29 1.60 9.87
CA ASP A 55 -7.98 1.58 8.57
C ASP A 55 -7.74 2.88 7.79
N ALA A 56 -7.86 4.05 8.44
CA ALA A 56 -7.59 5.33 7.81
C ALA A 56 -6.12 5.46 7.38
N TYR A 57 -5.18 5.02 8.20
CA TYR A 57 -3.76 5.04 7.87
C TYR A 57 -3.43 4.20 6.62
N LEU A 58 -4.02 3.01 6.53
CA LEU A 58 -3.83 2.14 5.37
C LEU A 58 -4.47 2.72 4.11
N ASP A 59 -5.59 3.44 4.22
CA ASP A 59 -6.26 4.14 3.12
C ASP A 59 -5.42 5.31 2.59
N GLU A 60 -4.81 6.10 3.48
CA GLU A 60 -3.85 7.14 3.12
C GLU A 60 -2.64 6.54 2.37
N LEU A 61 -2.12 5.41 2.84
CA LEU A 61 -1.01 4.72 2.17
C LEU A 61 -1.42 4.17 0.80
N ASP A 62 -2.64 3.65 0.64
CA ASP A 62 -3.13 3.13 -0.63
C ASP A 62 -3.29 4.26 -1.65
N THR A 63 -3.80 5.41 -1.21
CA THR A 63 -3.90 6.64 -2.01
C THR A 63 -2.52 7.12 -2.45
N LEU A 64 -1.52 7.09 -1.57
CA LEU A 64 -0.15 7.49 -1.91
C LEU A 64 0.46 6.58 -2.98
N VAL A 65 0.27 5.26 -2.86
CA VAL A 65 0.77 4.29 -3.84
C VAL A 65 0.05 4.45 -5.18
N ASN A 66 -1.27 4.56 -5.18
CA ASN A 66 -2.05 4.74 -6.42
C ASN A 66 -1.74 6.06 -7.12
N GLY A 67 -1.63 7.17 -6.39
CA GLY A 67 -1.25 8.47 -6.97
C GLY A 67 0.14 8.45 -7.61
N TRP A 68 1.07 7.65 -7.08
CA TRP A 68 2.37 7.41 -7.72
C TRP A 68 2.29 6.64 -9.04
N TYR A 69 1.29 5.78 -9.22
CA TYR A 69 1.04 5.07 -10.48
C TYR A 69 0.36 5.96 -11.51
N GLU A 70 -0.62 6.79 -11.09
CA GLU A 70 -1.31 7.72 -11.99
C GLU A 70 -0.34 8.74 -12.60
N ASP A 71 0.50 9.39 -11.79
CA ASP A 71 1.46 10.41 -12.24
C ASP A 71 2.55 9.86 -13.21
N ARG A 72 2.75 8.54 -13.23
CA ARG A 72 3.69 7.86 -14.14
C ARG A 72 3.04 7.31 -15.40
N CYS A 73 1.73 7.11 -15.41
CA CYS A 73 0.99 6.67 -16.59
C CYS A 73 0.79 7.82 -17.59
N ASP A 74 0.72 9.08 -17.14
CA ASP A 74 0.72 10.27 -18.03
C ASP A 74 2.04 10.47 -18.79
N LYS A 75 3.11 9.73 -18.46
CA LYS A 75 4.41 9.84 -19.14
C LYS A 75 4.62 8.88 -20.31
N TYR A 76 3.65 8.00 -20.58
CA TYR A 76 3.65 7.10 -21.73
C TYR A 76 2.38 7.26 -22.56
N GLU A 77 1.99 8.50 -22.88
CA GLU A 77 1.35 8.71 -24.17
C GLU A 77 2.37 8.32 -25.24
N PHE A 78 2.24 7.11 -25.77
CA PHE A 78 2.94 6.71 -26.97
C PHE A 78 2.37 7.58 -28.10
N ASP A 79 3.02 8.71 -28.38
CA ASP A 79 2.79 9.55 -29.56
C ASP A 79 3.04 8.68 -30.81
N ALA A 80 2.03 7.89 -31.21
CA ALA A 80 2.07 7.06 -32.40
C ALA A 80 2.29 7.89 -33.67
N ASP A 81 2.01 9.20 -33.60
CA ASP A 81 2.20 10.18 -34.68
C ASP A 81 3.65 10.72 -34.77
N LYS A 82 4.48 10.55 -33.72
CA LYS A 82 5.91 10.94 -33.73
C LYS A 82 6.88 9.77 -33.88
N ALA A 83 6.38 8.55 -34.01
CA ALA A 83 7.22 7.39 -34.27
C ALA A 83 7.78 7.47 -35.71
N THR A 84 8.97 8.04 -35.89
CA THR A 84 9.73 7.86 -37.13
C THR A 84 9.94 6.36 -37.36
N PRO A 85 9.41 5.77 -38.44
CA PRO A 85 9.59 4.36 -38.71
C PRO A 85 11.07 4.06 -38.91
N ILE A 86 11.62 3.18 -38.06
CA ILE A 86 13.05 2.77 -38.08
C ILE A 86 13.33 1.78 -39.23
N PHE A 87 12.31 1.40 -40.02
CA PHE A 87 12.47 0.46 -41.11
C PHE A 87 12.40 1.20 -42.47
N PRO A 88 13.47 1.17 -43.29
CA PRO A 88 13.34 1.58 -44.67
C PRO A 88 12.47 0.55 -45.40
N SER A 89 11.33 1.00 -45.91
CA SER A 89 10.50 0.24 -46.86
C SER A 89 11.38 -0.13 -48.06
N LYS A 90 11.70 -1.41 -48.21
CA LYS A 90 12.32 -1.91 -49.43
C LYS A 90 11.25 -1.94 -50.54
N SER A 91 11.50 -1.17 -51.60
CA SER A 91 10.89 -1.33 -52.92
C SER A 91 11.29 -2.65 -53.57
#